data_AF-A0A257W7M5-F1
#
_entry.id   AF-A0A257W7M5-F1
#
_cell.length_a   1.000
_cell.length_b   1.000
_cell.length_c   1.000
_cell.angle_alpha   90.00
_cell.angle_beta   90.00
_cell.angle_gamma   90.00
#
_symmetry.space_group_name_H-M   'P 1'
#
loop_
_entity.id
_entity.type
_entity.pdbx_description
1 polymer ?
#
loop_
_entity_poly.entity_id
_entity_poly.type
_entity_poly.pdbx_seq_one_letter_code
_entity_poly.pdbx_strand_id
1 'polypeptide(L)' 'MTPAANPNGAARNIAGICNASRNVFGMMPHPERAASPILGNTDGRKILKDLLMSGQLAPQTA' A
#
# COMPACT_ATOMS: atom_id res chain seq x y z
N MET A 1 9.02 9.86 17.20
CA MET A 1 9.10 8.82 16.14
C MET A 1 10.51 8.29 16.11
N THR A 2 10.68 6.98 15.92
CA THR A 2 12.01 6.39 15.83
C THR A 2 12.55 6.50 14.39
N PRO A 3 13.87 6.58 14.19
CA PRO A 3 14.46 6.51 12.84
C PRO A 3 14.00 5.27 12.05
N ALA A 4 13.75 4.16 12.75
CA ALA A 4 13.23 2.93 12.14
C ALA A 4 11.83 3.07 11.53
N ALA A 5 10.99 3.98 12.04
CA ALA A 5 9.62 4.19 11.54
C ALA A 5 9.58 5.01 10.23
N ASN A 6 10.63 5.80 9.95
CA ASN A 6 10.75 6.61 8.74
C ASN A 6 12.18 6.50 8.19
N PRO A 7 12.51 5.39 7.52
CA PRO A 7 13.89 5.06 7.15
C PRO A 7 14.51 5.99 6.10
N ASN A 8 13.67 6.75 5.37
CA ASN A 8 14.12 7.68 4.33
C ASN A 8 13.95 9.16 4.72
N GLY A 9 13.52 9.45 5.95
CA GLY A 9 13.32 10.82 6.42
C GLY A 9 12.24 11.60 5.67
N ALA A 10 11.28 10.91 5.03
CA ALA A 10 10.22 11.57 4.27
C ALA A 10 9.45 12.58 5.13
N ALA A 11 9.16 13.75 4.56
CA ALA A 11 8.36 14.77 5.22
C ALA A 11 7.00 14.17 5.64
N ARG A 12 6.59 14.44 6.89
CA ARG A 12 5.35 13.92 7.48
C ARG A 12 5.25 12.39 7.49
N ASN A 13 6.35 11.67 7.28
CA ASN A 13 6.42 10.20 7.19
C ASN A 13 5.56 9.62 6.06
N ILE A 14 5.45 10.36 4.95
CA ILE A 14 4.67 9.92 3.79
C ILE A 14 5.41 8.78 3.09
N ALA A 15 4.82 7.59 3.10
CA ALA A 15 5.33 6.40 2.41
C ALA A 15 4.63 6.11 1.08
N GLY A 16 3.53 6.80 0.77
CA GLY A 16 2.79 6.69 -0.49
C GLY A 16 1.78 7.81 -0.70
N ILE A 17 1.40 8.05 -1.96
CA ILE A 17 0.51 9.11 -2.42
C ILE A 17 -0.41 8.61 -3.54
N CYS A 18 -1.61 9.18 -3.63
CA CYS A 18 -2.52 8.96 -4.75
C CYS A 18 -2.66 10.23 -5.59
N ASN A 19 -3.04 10.09 -6.86
CA ASN A 19 -3.54 11.21 -7.64
C ASN A 19 -4.91 11.69 -7.12
N ALA A 20 -5.37 12.84 -7.62
CA ALA A 20 -6.64 13.45 -7.17
C ALA A 20 -7.84 12.51 -7.38
N SER A 21 -7.88 11.79 -8.51
CA SER A 21 -8.94 10.84 -8.84
C SER A 21 -8.85 9.50 -8.09
N ARG A 22 -7.81 9.29 -7.28
CA ARG A 22 -7.53 8.07 -6.50
C ARG A 22 -7.52 6.77 -7.30
N ASN A 23 -7.23 6.83 -8.60
CA ASN A 23 -7.06 5.65 -9.46
C ASN A 23 -5.60 5.34 -9.79
N VAL A 24 -4.66 6.19 -9.36
CA VAL A 24 -3.22 5.94 -9.43
C VAL A 24 -2.65 6.09 -8.01
N PHE A 25 -1.95 5.06 -7.55
CA PHE A 25 -1.31 5.02 -6.23
C PHE A 25 0.16 4.64 -6.38
N GLY A 26 1.04 5.45 -5.79
CA GLY A 26 2.48 5.18 -5.73
C GLY A 26 2.94 5.10 -4.28
N MET A 27 3.83 4.15 -3.97
CA MET A 27 4.40 3.99 -2.64
C MET A 27 5.87 3.56 -2.70
N MET A 28 6.63 3.88 -1.65
CA MET A 28 8.02 3.42 -1.46
C MET A 28 8.12 2.00 -0.88
N PRO A 29 7.26 1.56 0.05
CA PRO A 29 7.26 0.16 0.49
C PRO A 29 7.00 -0.81 -0.66
N HIS A 30 7.52 -2.03 -0.54
CA HIS A 30 7.38 -3.09 -1.54
C HIS A 30 6.38 -4.17 -1.05
N PRO A 31 5.06 -3.96 -1.18
CA PRO A 31 4.05 -4.93 -0.71
C PRO A 31 4.16 -6.28 -1.43
N GLU A 32 4.68 -6.33 -2.65
CA GLU A 32 4.95 -7.54 -3.41
C GLU A 32 6.02 -8.42 -2.74
N ARG A 33 7.01 -7.81 -2.08
CA ARG A 33 8.03 -8.54 -1.31
C ARG A 33 7.52 -9.03 0.03
N ALA A 34 6.46 -8.41 0.55
CA ALA A 34 5.78 -8.77 1.79
C ALA A 34 4.51 -9.60 1.53
N ALA A 35 4.45 -10.39 0.45
CA ALA A 35 3.28 -11.18 0.07
C ALA A 35 3.47 -12.70 0.18
N SER A 36 4.62 -13.20 0.63
CA SER A 36 4.96 -14.62 0.64
C SER A 36 5.55 -15.06 1.99
N PRO A 37 5.06 -16.15 2.59
CA PRO A 37 5.66 -16.74 3.78
C PRO A 37 7.14 -17.08 3.59
N ILE A 38 7.55 -17.46 2.37
CA ILE A 38 8.95 -17.77 2.04
C ILE A 38 9.85 -16.53 2.19
N LEU A 39 9.29 -15.32 1.98
CA LEU A 39 9.99 -14.05 2.16
C LEU A 39 9.85 -13.48 3.59
N GLY A 40 9.23 -14.24 4.50
CA GLY A 40 9.10 -13.89 5.92
C GLY A 40 8.00 -12.88 6.26
N ASN A 41 7.15 -12.49 5.29
CA ASN A 41 6.03 -11.57 5.53
C ASN A 41 4.90 -11.76 4.51
N THR A 42 3.65 -11.58 4.95
CA THR A 42 2.44 -11.67 4.12
C THR A 42 1.51 -10.45 4.18
N ASP A 43 1.86 -9.39 4.92
CA ASP A 43 1.00 -8.22 5.10
C ASP A 43 0.71 -7.46 3.80
N GLY A 44 1.64 -7.48 2.84
CA GLY A 44 1.49 -6.84 1.54
C GLY A 44 0.37 -7.43 0.69
N ARG A 45 -0.12 -8.65 1.00
CA ARG A 45 -1.27 -9.26 0.32
C ARG A 45 -2.52 -8.41 0.41
N LYS A 46 -2.75 -7.74 1.54
CA LYS A 46 -3.94 -6.89 1.75
C LYS A 46 -3.94 -5.73 0.76
N ILE A 47 -2.82 -5.03 0.65
CA ILE A 47 -2.63 -3.91 -0.28
C ILE A 47 -2.82 -4.35 -1.73
N LEU A 48 -2.19 -5.47 -2.11
CA LEU A 48 -2.32 -5.99 -3.48
C LEU A 48 -3.75 -6.43 -3.80
N LYS A 49 -4.43 -7.09 -2.84
CA LYS A 49 -5.83 -7.49 -2.99
C LYS A 49 -6.72 -6.28 -3.21
N ASP A 50 -6.58 -5.24 -2.39
CA ASP A 50 -7.39 -4.03 -2.49
C ASP A 50 -7.12 -3.29 -3.81
N LEU A 51 -5.86 -3.23 -4.26
CA LEU A 51 -5.50 -2.61 -5.55
C LEU A 51 -6.11 -3.36 -6.73
N LEU A 52 -6.03 -4.69 -6.73
CA LEU A 52 -6.55 -5.55 -7.81
C LEU A 52 -8.08 -5.66 -7.82
N MET A 53 -8.72 -5.66 -6.64
CA MET A 53 -10.18 -5.81 -6.51
C MET A 53 -10.91 -4.47 -6.44
N SER A 54 -10.20 -3.33 -6.49
CA SER A 54 -10.77 -1.98 -6.48
C SER A 54 -11.83 -1.74 -7.55
N GLY A 55 -11.72 -2.38 -8.72
CA GLY A 55 -12.72 -2.32 -9.80
C GLY A 55 -13.96 -3.22 -9.60
N GLN A 56 -13.93 -4.15 -8.65
CA GLN A 56 -15.05 -5.05 -8.34
C GLN A 56 -15.89 -4.55 -7.15
N LEU A 57 -15.50 -3.46 -6.50
CA LEU A 57 -16.21 -2.82 -5.40
C LEU A 57 -17.07 -1.62 -5.84
N ALA A 58 -17.42 -1.55 -7.14
CA ALA A 58 -18.46 -0.64 -7.61
C ALA A 58 -19.75 -0.85 -6.79
N PRO A 59 -20.48 0.22 -6.46
CA PRO A 59 -21.33 0.29 -5.27
C PRO A 59 -22.36 -0.84 -5.24
N GLN A 60 -22.43 -1.53 -4.10
CA GLN A 60 -23.74 -1.97 -3.62
C GLN A 60 -24.55 -0.69 -3.43
N THR A 61 -25.37 -0.37 -4.43
CA THR A 61 -26.43 0.63 -4.31
C THR A 61 -27.20 0.32 -3.04
N ALA A 62 -27.42 1.37 -2.24
CA ALA A 62 -28.34 1.34 -1.10
C ALA A 62 -29.73 0.82 -1.53
#